data_AF-A0A6S7KHT1-F1
#
_entry.id   AF-A0A6S7KHT1-F1
#
_cell.length_a   1.000
_cell.length_b   1.000
_cell.length_c   1.000
_cell.angle_alpha   90.00
_cell.angle_beta   90.00
_cell.angle_gamma   90.00
#
_symmetry.space_group_name_H-M   'P 1'
#
loop_
_entity.id
_entity.type
_entity.pdbx_description
1 polymer ?
#
loop_
_entity_poly.entity_id
_entity_poly.type
_entity_poly.pdbx_seq_one_letter_code
_entity_poly.pdbx_strand_id
1 'polypeptide(L)'
;EYLRNLRENAQVNGKRQKTEQLKKGDIVIVKNEKTNRNFWRLGKIEELISGDDGMVRAAKVRVSNENGKSDVLRRSIQHLVPLEVSQDSNIDEIKRNQNEKLTVVEDSRENRDRPRRAAAIANELLRGELLKNKLL
;
A
#
# COMPACT_ATOMS: atom_id res chain seq x y z
N GLU A 1 -45.90 7.44 0.80
CA GLU A 1 -44.84 7.13 1.78
C GLU A 1 -43.52 6.60 1.22
N TYR A 2 -43.44 5.46 0.51
CA TYR A 2 -42.14 4.88 0.10
C TYR A 2 -41.18 5.82 -0.66
N LEU A 3 -41.68 6.54 -1.69
CA LEU A 3 -40.87 7.47 -2.48
C LEU A 3 -40.40 8.70 -1.67
N ARG A 4 -41.15 9.08 -0.65
CA ARG A 4 -40.81 10.19 0.25
C ARG A 4 -39.65 9.80 1.16
N ASN A 5 -39.74 8.63 1.79
CA ASN A 5 -38.68 8.08 2.64
C ASN A 5 -37.39 7.83 1.83
N LEU A 6 -37.50 7.36 0.59
CA LEU A 6 -36.35 7.18 -0.30
C LEU A 6 -35.63 8.51 -0.59
N ARG A 7 -36.40 9.59 -0.86
CA ARG A 7 -35.83 10.92 -1.11
C ARG A 7 -35.16 11.50 0.13
N GLU A 8 -35.82 11.42 1.28
CA GLU A 8 -35.31 11.93 2.55
C GLU A 8 -34.02 11.19 2.97
N ASN A 9 -34.00 9.86 2.86
CA ASN A 9 -32.82 9.04 3.18
C ASN A 9 -31.67 9.22 2.17
N ALA A 10 -31.97 9.42 0.88
CA ALA A 10 -30.96 9.66 -0.14
C ALA A 10 -30.24 11.01 0.04
N GLN A 11 -30.94 12.03 0.55
CA GLN A 11 -30.32 13.33 0.86
C GLN A 11 -29.43 13.29 2.10
N VAL A 12 -29.81 12.49 3.11
CA VAL A 12 -29.05 12.36 4.36
C VAL A 12 -27.76 11.55 4.14
N ASN A 13 -27.82 10.47 3.36
CA ASN A 13 -26.66 9.57 3.15
C ASN A 13 -25.84 9.89 1.89
N GLY A 14 -26.41 10.55 0.88
CA GLY A 14 -25.80 10.67 -0.45
C GLY A 14 -24.75 11.78 -0.62
N LYS A 15 -24.73 12.80 0.26
CA LYS A 15 -23.84 13.97 0.09
C LYS A 15 -22.85 14.21 1.21
N ARG A 16 -23.10 13.70 2.42
CA ARG A 16 -22.31 14.05 3.61
C ARG A 16 -21.31 12.99 4.07
N GLN A 17 -21.42 11.75 3.59
CA GLN A 17 -20.57 10.65 4.10
C GLN A 17 -19.45 10.16 3.17
N LYS A 18 -19.47 10.45 1.86
CA LYS A 18 -18.57 9.75 0.93
C LYS A 18 -17.28 10.49 0.54
N THR A 19 -17.16 11.75 0.92
CA THR A 19 -15.86 12.41 1.05
C THR A 19 -15.63 12.59 2.53
N GLU A 20 -15.34 11.49 3.24
CA GLU A 20 -14.38 11.61 4.32
C GLU A 20 -13.24 12.48 3.80
N GLN A 21 -12.89 13.50 4.58
CA GLN A 21 -12.03 14.58 4.13
C GLN A 21 -10.75 13.97 3.57
N LEU A 22 -10.63 13.94 2.24
CA LEU A 22 -9.48 13.35 1.56
C LEU A 22 -8.23 13.99 2.15
N LYS A 23 -7.23 13.17 2.46
CA LYS A 23 -5.95 13.60 3.00
C LYS A 23 -4.85 13.27 2.00
N LYS A 24 -3.76 14.02 2.11
CA LYS A 24 -2.51 13.61 1.48
C LYS A 24 -2.11 12.26 2.06
N GLY A 25 -1.77 11.32 1.19
CA GLY A 25 -1.43 9.95 1.57
C GLY A 25 -2.51 8.93 1.24
N ASP A 26 -3.77 9.35 1.14
CA ASP A 26 -4.89 8.44 0.92
C ASP A 26 -4.79 7.75 -0.44
N ILE A 27 -5.24 6.50 -0.45
CA ILE A 27 -5.35 5.69 -1.66
C ILE A 27 -6.76 5.86 -2.23
N VAL A 28 -6.83 6.20 -3.50
CA VAL A 28 -8.07 6.51 -4.21
C VAL A 28 -8.12 5.81 -5.56
N ILE A 29 -9.33 5.47 -6.01
CA ILE A 29 -9.58 5.10 -7.40
C ILE A 29 -9.85 6.38 -8.19
N VAL A 30 -9.11 6.57 -9.28
CA VAL A 30 -9.22 7.73 -10.18
C VAL A 30 -10.22 7.41 -11.28
N LYS A 31 -11.41 8.00 -11.20
CA LYS A 31 -12.45 7.93 -12.22
C LYS A 31 -11.96 8.56 -13.53
N ASN A 32 -12.21 7.86 -14.62
CA ASN A 32 -12.05 8.38 -15.98
C ASN A 32 -13.31 8.04 -16.80
N GLU A 33 -13.95 9.06 -17.35
CA GLU A 33 -15.21 8.92 -18.08
C GLU A 33 -15.05 8.23 -19.44
N LYS A 34 -13.83 8.25 -20.00
CA LYS A 34 -13.53 7.63 -21.30
C LYS A 34 -13.25 6.13 -21.20
N THR A 35 -13.11 5.60 -19.98
CA THR A 35 -12.73 4.21 -19.73
C THR A 35 -13.75 3.52 -18.84
N ASN A 36 -14.02 2.24 -19.09
CA ASN A 36 -14.90 1.45 -18.22
C ASN A 36 -14.38 1.46 -16.78
N ARG A 37 -15.29 1.31 -15.82
CA ARG A 37 -14.98 1.35 -14.37
C ARG A 37 -13.87 0.37 -13.98
N ASN A 38 -13.82 -0.79 -14.63
CA ASN A 38 -12.83 -1.83 -14.39
C ASN A 38 -11.38 -1.38 -14.70
N PHE A 39 -11.22 -0.34 -15.52
CA PHE A 39 -9.91 0.23 -15.89
C PHE A 39 -9.63 1.56 -15.19
N TRP A 40 -10.44 1.95 -14.20
CA TRP A 40 -10.10 3.10 -13.37
C TRP A 40 -8.86 2.79 -12.55
N ARG A 41 -7.94 3.75 -12.55
CA ARG A 41 -6.60 3.53 -12.04
C ARG A 41 -6.53 3.86 -10.57
N LEU A 42 -5.81 3.05 -9.81
CA LEU A 42 -5.55 3.32 -8.40
C LEU A 42 -4.40 4.31 -8.26
N GLY A 43 -4.52 5.25 -7.33
CA GLY A 43 -3.52 6.28 -7.11
C GLY A 43 -3.45 6.76 -5.67
N LYS A 44 -2.37 7.45 -5.34
CA LYS A 44 -2.12 8.05 -4.04
C LYS A 44 -2.23 9.57 -4.14
N ILE A 45 -2.95 10.20 -3.22
CA ILE A 45 -3.02 11.66 -3.15
C ILE A 45 -1.67 12.20 -2.67
N GLU A 46 -1.01 13.00 -3.50
CA GLU A 46 0.24 13.68 -3.16
C GLU A 46 -0.03 15.09 -2.61
N GLU A 47 -1.07 15.76 -3.12
CA GLU A 47 -1.39 17.15 -2.77
C GLU A 47 -2.87 17.43 -2.99
N LEU A 48 -3.46 18.22 -2.09
CA LEU A 48 -4.83 18.74 -2.20
C LEU A 48 -4.77 20.21 -2.64
N ILE A 49 -5.67 20.59 -3.55
CA ILE A 49 -5.73 21.93 -4.11
C ILE A 49 -7.05 22.58 -3.65
N SER A 50 -6.92 23.55 -2.77
CA SER A 50 -7.99 24.43 -2.30
C SER A 50 -8.16 25.65 -3.19
N GLY A 51 -9.39 26.17 -3.26
CA GLY A 51 -9.65 27.52 -3.76
C GLY A 51 -9.42 28.57 -2.69
N ASP A 52 -9.73 29.83 -3.03
CA ASP A 52 -9.55 31.00 -2.14
C ASP A 52 -10.44 30.93 -0.89
N ASP A 53 -11.55 30.20 -0.96
CA ASP A 53 -12.47 29.92 0.15
C ASP A 53 -11.98 28.80 1.09
N GLY A 54 -10.78 28.26 0.83
CA GLY A 54 -10.22 27.14 1.59
C GLY A 54 -10.85 25.78 1.27
N MET A 55 -11.85 25.71 0.40
CA MET A 55 -12.47 24.44 0.02
C MET A 55 -11.62 23.71 -1.02
N VAL A 56 -11.29 22.46 -0.71
CA VAL A 56 -10.60 21.56 -1.65
C VAL A 56 -11.53 21.25 -2.83
N ARG A 57 -11.05 21.45 -4.06
CA ARG A 57 -11.81 21.14 -5.29
C ARG A 57 -11.10 20.14 -6.19
N ALA A 58 -9.78 20.03 -6.07
CA ALA A 58 -8.96 19.11 -6.85
C ALA A 58 -7.82 18.52 -6.02
N ALA A 59 -7.20 17.47 -6.53
CA ALA A 59 -5.99 16.89 -5.97
C ALA A 59 -5.01 16.51 -7.09
N LYS A 60 -3.72 16.46 -6.74
CA LYS A 60 -2.68 15.78 -7.53
C LYS A 60 -2.56 14.36 -7.02
N VAL A 61 -2.78 13.40 -7.92
CA VAL A 61 -2.76 11.98 -7.60
C VAL A 61 -1.64 11.31 -8.39
N ARG A 62 -0.73 10.63 -7.69
CA ARG A 62 0.28 9.78 -8.32
C ARG A 62 -0.35 8.45 -8.67
N VAL A 63 -0.25 8.06 -9.94
CA VAL A 63 -0.84 6.84 -10.49
C VAL A 63 0.27 6.02 -11.16
N SER A 64 0.35 4.73 -10.88
CA SER A 64 1.32 3.83 -11.53
C SER A 64 0.82 3.41 -12.91
N ASN A 65 1.65 3.55 -13.95
CA ASN A 65 1.40 2.99 -15.29
C ASN A 65 1.84 1.52 -15.33
N GLU A 66 1.34 0.79 -16.33
CA GLU A 66 1.70 -0.61 -16.59
C GLU A 66 3.21 -0.78 -16.83
N ASN A 67 3.87 0.25 -17.36
CA ASN A 67 5.32 0.27 -17.63
C ASN A 67 6.17 0.56 -16.38
N GLY A 68 5.59 0.53 -15.17
CA GLY A 68 6.27 0.82 -13.90
C GLY A 68 6.61 2.31 -13.66
N LYS A 69 6.36 3.19 -14.64
CA LYS A 69 6.50 4.64 -14.49
C LYS A 69 5.29 5.20 -13.74
N SER A 70 5.50 6.16 -12.85
CA SER A 70 4.42 6.85 -12.16
C SER A 70 4.16 8.22 -12.79
N ASP A 71 2.89 8.51 -13.07
CA ASP A 71 2.44 9.81 -13.55
C ASP A 71 1.65 10.54 -12.47
N VAL A 72 1.70 11.87 -12.49
CA VAL A 72 0.89 12.70 -11.58
C VAL A 72 -0.26 13.31 -12.38
N LEU A 73 -1.48 13.01 -11.96
CA LEU A 73 -2.71 13.51 -12.58
C LEU A 73 -3.39 14.52 -11.67
N ARG A 74 -3.80 15.66 -12.23
CA ARG A 74 -4.71 16.59 -11.57
C ARG A 74 -6.15 16.16 -11.81
N ARG A 75 -6.93 15.96 -10.75
CA ARG A 75 -8.33 15.49 -10.83
C ARG A 75 -9.21 16.24 -9.83
N SER A 76 -10.47 16.51 -10.20
CA SER A 76 -11.42 17.07 -9.24
C SER A 76 -11.77 16.02 -8.18
N ILE A 77 -12.17 16.45 -6.99
CA ILE A 77 -12.54 15.55 -5.90
C ILE A 77 -13.65 14.58 -6.30
N GLN A 78 -14.61 15.02 -7.12
CA GLN A 78 -15.70 14.17 -7.60
C GLN A 78 -15.22 12.98 -8.45
N HIS A 79 -14.01 13.06 -9.02
CA HIS A 79 -13.40 11.98 -9.76
C HIS A 79 -12.51 11.08 -8.91
N LEU A 80 -12.44 11.32 -7.61
CA LEU A 80 -11.68 10.49 -6.67
C LEU A 80 -12.67 9.70 -5.83
N VAL A 81 -12.49 8.38 -5.82
CA VAL A 81 -13.26 7.48 -4.97
C VAL A 81 -12.32 6.99 -3.87
N PRO A 82 -12.51 7.41 -2.61
CA PRO A 82 -11.69 6.95 -1.50
C PRO A 82 -11.83 5.44 -1.30
N LEU A 83 -10.73 4.79 -0.93
CA LEU A 83 -10.76 3.45 -0.36
C LEU A 83 -10.81 3.59 1.17
N GLU A 84 -11.65 2.80 1.84
CA GLU A 84 -11.77 2.76 3.31
C GLU A 84 -10.59 2.01 3.95
N VAL A 85 -9.36 2.43 3.60
CA VAL A 85 -8.11 1.90 4.13
C VAL A 85 -7.48 2.95 5.02
N SER A 86 -7.51 2.73 6.33
CA SER A 86 -6.75 3.53 7.29
C SER A 86 -5.28 3.14 7.21
N GLN A 87 -4.38 4.13 7.14
CA GLN A 87 -3.01 3.87 7.57
C GLN A 87 -3.03 3.77 9.09
N ASP A 88 -3.07 2.55 9.62
CA ASP A 88 -2.84 2.35 11.05
C ASP A 88 -1.43 2.87 11.36
N SER A 89 -1.36 3.86 12.25
CA SER A 89 -0.15 4.59 12.63
C SER A 89 0.91 3.72 13.32
N ASN A 90 0.69 2.40 13.45
CA ASN A 90 1.63 1.47 14.06
C ASN A 90 2.79 1.08 13.12
N ILE A 91 2.79 1.45 11.84
CA ILE A 91 3.87 1.09 10.91
C ILE A 91 5.24 1.64 11.35
N ASP A 92 5.28 2.85 11.91
CA ASP A 92 6.53 3.45 12.37
C ASP A 92 7.04 2.82 13.67
N GLU A 93 6.14 2.34 14.53
CA GLU A 93 6.47 1.55 15.73
C GLU A 93 7.00 0.16 15.33
N ILE A 94 6.35 -0.52 14.36
CA ILE A 94 6.83 -1.78 13.79
C ILE A 94 8.22 -1.63 13.15
N LYS A 95 8.47 -0.55 12.40
CA LYS A 95 9.78 -0.28 11.78
C LYS A 95 10.87 0.02 12.82
N ARG A 96 10.57 0.80 13.86
CA ARG A 96 11.53 1.07 14.96
C ARG A 96 11.87 -0.21 15.70
N ASN A 97 10.86 -1.03 16.04
CA ASN A 97 11.07 -2.32 16.70
C ASN A 97 11.88 -3.30 15.85
N GLN A 98 11.74 -3.29 14.51
CA GLN A 98 12.56 -4.11 13.62
C GLN A 98 14.01 -3.63 13.54
N ASN A 99 14.26 -2.31 13.57
CA ASN A 99 15.61 -1.77 13.61
C ASN A 99 16.31 -1.97 14.97
N GLU A 100 15.58 -1.86 16.09
CA GLU A 100 16.12 -2.16 17.42
C GLU A 100 16.44 -3.65 17.59
N LYS A 101 15.68 -4.53 16.91
CA LYS A 101 15.99 -5.97 16.87
C LYS A 101 17.24 -6.31 16.03
N LEU A 102 17.70 -5.40 15.17
CA LEU A 102 18.91 -5.58 14.35
C LEU A 102 20.19 -5.10 15.05
N THR A 103 20.10 -4.33 16.15
CA THR A 103 21.26 -3.84 16.91
C THR A 103 21.66 -4.75 18.08
N VAL A 104 20.88 -5.79 18.39
CA VAL A 104 21.22 -6.83 19.38
C VAL A 104 21.35 -8.18 18.67
N VAL A 105 22.30 -8.26 17.75
CA VAL A 105 22.85 -9.55 17.30
C VAL A 105 24.36 -9.47 17.47
N GLU A 106 24.79 -9.33 18.72
CA GLU A 106 26.03 -9.98 19.12
C GLU A 106 25.81 -11.50 19.11
N ASP A 107 26.88 -12.18 18.76
CA ASP A 107 26.99 -13.55 18.28
C ASP A 107 26.22 -14.59 19.11
N SER A 108 25.09 -15.07 18.58
CA SER A 108 24.43 -16.30 19.05
C SER A 108 24.39 -17.33 17.91
N ARG A 109 25.57 -17.63 17.36
CA ARG A 109 25.79 -18.78 16.48
C ARG A 109 25.95 -20.12 17.22
N GLU A 110 25.68 -20.18 18.51
CA GLU A 110 25.62 -21.44 19.26
C GLU A 110 24.25 -21.61 19.90
N ASN A 111 23.41 -22.40 19.23
CA ASN A 111 22.50 -23.40 19.79
C ASN A 111 21.36 -23.65 18.80
N ARG A 112 21.68 -24.35 17.71
CA ARG A 112 20.67 -25.02 16.88
C ARG A 112 20.84 -26.53 17.10
N ASP A 113 20.45 -27.02 18.26
CA ASP A 113 20.16 -28.45 18.46
C ASP A 113 18.85 -28.85 17.74
N ARG A 114 18.84 -28.67 16.42
CA ARG A 114 17.92 -29.38 15.54
C ARG A 114 18.71 -30.51 14.92
N PRO A 115 18.36 -31.78 15.19
CA PRO A 115 19.12 -32.90 14.64
C PRO A 115 19.14 -32.80 13.11
N ARG A 116 20.34 -32.69 12.54
CA ARG A 116 20.53 -32.69 11.10
C ARG A 116 20.20 -34.09 10.57
N ARG A 117 19.35 -34.16 9.55
CA ARG A 117 19.07 -35.41 8.83
C ARG A 117 20.34 -35.89 8.13
N ALA A 118 20.62 -37.20 8.15
CA ALA A 118 21.81 -37.80 7.53
C ALA A 118 22.02 -37.37 6.06
N ALA A 119 20.93 -37.26 5.29
CA ALA A 119 20.97 -36.79 3.91
C ALA A 119 21.49 -35.35 3.75
N ALA A 120 21.25 -34.47 4.72
CA ALA A 120 21.76 -33.10 4.68
C ALA A 120 23.28 -33.05 4.91
N ILE A 121 23.78 -33.86 5.85
CA ILE A 121 25.22 -33.99 6.14
C ILE A 121 25.96 -34.57 4.92
N ALA A 122 25.40 -35.63 4.32
CA ALA A 122 25.99 -36.27 3.15
C ALA A 122 26.10 -35.31 1.95
N ASN A 123 25.07 -34.49 1.72
CA ASN A 123 25.09 -33.49 0.64
C ASN A 123 26.12 -32.37 0.88
N GLU A 124 26.29 -31.93 2.13
CA GLU A 124 27.29 -30.93 2.49
C GLU A 124 28.72 -31.44 2.25
N LEU A 125 28.98 -32.70 2.62
CA LEU A 125 30.27 -33.35 2.42
C LEU A 125 30.59 -33.56 0.93
N LEU A 126 29.61 -34.06 0.16
CA LEU A 126 29.72 -34.23 -1.29
C LEU A 126 29.99 -32.90 -2.00
N ARG A 127 29.31 -31.81 -1.59
CA ARG A 127 29.59 -30.46 -2.12
C ARG A 127 31.00 -30.00 -1.80
N GLY A 128 31.50 -30.26 -0.60
CA GLY A 128 32.87 -29.93 -0.21
C GLY A 128 33.92 -30.65 -1.06
N GLU A 129 33.73 -31.96 -1.31
CA GLU A 129 34.61 -32.74 -2.18
C GLU A 129 34.56 -32.28 -3.63
N LEU A 130 33.36 -32.01 -4.15
CA LEU A 130 33.20 -31.49 -5.51
C LEU A 130 33.88 -30.13 -5.70
N LEU A 131 33.84 -29.26 -4.70
CA LEU A 131 34.52 -27.96 -4.75
C LEU A 131 36.04 -28.11 -4.65
N LYS A 132 36.55 -29.03 -3.84
CA LYS A 132 37.98 -29.34 -3.76
C LYS A 132 38.51 -29.92 -5.07
N ASN A 133 37.74 -30.79 -5.72
CA ASN A 133 38.12 -31.43 -6.98
C ASN A 133 37.91 -30.54 -8.22
N LYS A 134 37.26 -29.37 -8.07
CA LYS A 134 37.07 -28.38 -9.14
C LYS A 134 38.15 -27.29 -9.15
N LEU A 135 39.05 -27.29 -8.17
CA LEU A 135 40.15 -26.34 -8.00
C LEU A 135 41.54 -26.96 -8.29
N LEU A 136 41.57 -28.16 -8.87
CA LEU A 136 42.73 -28.78 -9.54
C LEU A 136 42.39 -28.96 -11.03
#